data_AF-A0A2I8VG31-F1
#
_entry.id   AF-A0A2I8VG31-F1
#
_cell.length_a   1.000
_cell.length_b   1.000
_cell.length_c   1.000
_cell.angle_alpha   90.00
_cell.angle_beta   90.00
_cell.angle_gamma   90.00
#
_symmetry.space_group_name_H-M   'P 1'
#
loop_
_entity.id
_entity.type
_entity.pdbx_description
1 polymer ?
#
loop_
_entity_poly.entity_id
_entity_poly.type
_entity_poly.pdbx_seq_one_letter_code
_entity_poly.pdbx_strand_id
1 'polypeptide(L)'
;MRAPLLASTGIVAGVRYDLRTLHGLWMALAFPQLRESHPVLGQWYPQTTGQRVAYRLWAVLGGLGLLVGYPLTVAGFAVRFYARRFDRTTTRIGVVGTVLLAVVVWGGLTALARLRFSPEGFLAVAAAGSVAVVATVLALAFAHVGGRLTTVLFAYPLGVVAVFLPPVVAALYSPTLAGVVFPESESLAIWLLDNVLVVGDLNAVLRARFDLVGFAYVGMWSALAVPVGWVLGILVTLANLVRPTDDEDGEE
;
A
#
# COMPACT_ATOMS: atom_id res chain seq x y z
N MET A 1 37.01 -14.51 14.57
CA MET A 1 36.07 -14.29 13.44
C MET A 1 35.09 -15.48 13.37
N ARG A 2 33.99 -15.44 14.13
CA ARG A 2 32.91 -16.45 14.16
C ARG A 2 31.59 -15.68 14.28
N ALA A 3 31.03 -15.26 13.15
CA ALA A 3 29.77 -14.48 13.10
C ALA A 3 28.78 -14.80 11.95
N PRO A 4 28.95 -15.81 11.07
CA PRO A 4 27.90 -16.12 10.08
C PRO A 4 26.84 -17.11 10.59
N LEU A 5 27.20 -18.07 11.45
CA LEU A 5 26.30 -19.18 11.81
C LEU A 5 25.07 -18.76 12.64
N LEU A 6 25.23 -17.84 13.59
CA LEU A 6 24.14 -17.37 14.45
C LEU A 6 23.10 -16.54 13.68
N ALA A 7 23.54 -15.75 12.69
CA ALA A 7 22.65 -14.96 11.84
C ALA A 7 21.79 -15.85 10.94
N SER A 8 22.38 -16.90 10.34
CA SER A 8 21.65 -17.88 9.53
C SER A 8 20.63 -18.67 10.36
N THR A 9 20.96 -19.06 11.59
CA THR A 9 20.00 -19.74 12.48
C THR A 9 18.83 -18.82 12.82
N GLY A 10 19.08 -17.53 13.03
CA GLY A 10 18.02 -16.53 13.28
C GLY A 10 17.09 -16.32 12.09
N ILE A 11 17.63 -16.21 10.88
CA ILE A 11 16.82 -16.04 9.66
C ILE A 11 15.96 -17.27 9.41
N VAL A 12 16.55 -18.47 9.43
CA VAL A 12 15.81 -19.73 9.20
C VAL A 12 14.72 -19.93 10.25
N ALA A 13 15.00 -19.61 11.53
CA ALA A 13 14.01 -19.65 12.58
C ALA A 13 12.85 -18.67 12.33
N GLY A 14 13.16 -17.45 11.87
CA GLY A 14 12.17 -16.45 11.50
C GLY A 14 11.29 -16.87 10.32
N VAL A 15 11.88 -17.38 9.24
CA VAL A 15 11.13 -17.90 8.09
C VAL A 15 10.22 -19.05 8.51
N ARG A 16 10.73 -19.97 9.32
CA ARG A 16 9.96 -21.10 9.83
C ARG A 16 8.80 -20.66 10.72
N TYR A 17 9.01 -19.61 11.51
CA TYR A 17 7.94 -18.99 12.30
C TYR A 17 6.86 -18.42 11.39
N ASP A 18 7.23 -17.59 10.41
CA ASP A 18 6.28 -16.93 9.50
C ASP A 18 5.44 -17.93 8.71
N LEU A 19 6.08 -18.97 8.16
CA LEU A 19 5.39 -20.01 7.39
C LEU A 19 4.39 -20.79 8.25
N ARG A 20 4.73 -21.08 9.52
CA ARG A 20 3.81 -21.75 10.44
C ARG A 20 2.64 -20.85 10.81
N THR A 21 2.89 -19.58 11.07
CA THR A 21 1.84 -18.61 11.39
C THR A 21 0.88 -18.46 10.22
N LEU A 22 1.38 -18.23 9.00
CA LEU A 22 0.56 -18.15 7.79
C LEU A 22 -0.24 -19.43 7.53
N HIS A 23 0.39 -20.59 7.67
CA HIS A 23 -0.29 -21.87 7.50
C HIS A 23 -1.37 -22.08 8.57
N GLY A 24 -1.10 -21.71 9.82
CA GLY A 24 -2.07 -21.77 10.92
C GLY A 24 -3.28 -20.88 10.64
N LEU A 25 -3.04 -19.64 10.19
CA LEU A 25 -4.11 -18.71 9.80
C LEU A 25 -4.96 -19.27 8.66
N TRP A 26 -4.34 -19.87 7.64
CA TRP A 26 -5.04 -20.54 6.56
C TRP A 26 -5.91 -21.70 7.07
N MET A 27 -5.34 -22.57 7.90
CA MET A 27 -6.07 -23.72 8.46
C MET A 27 -7.27 -23.26 9.29
N ALA A 28 -7.10 -22.16 10.02
CA ALA A 28 -8.16 -21.58 10.85
C ALA A 28 -9.33 -20.96 10.07
N LEU A 29 -9.22 -20.76 8.76
CA LEU A 29 -10.33 -20.29 7.92
C LEU A 29 -11.41 -21.37 7.77
N ALA A 30 -11.01 -22.63 7.57
CA ALA A 30 -11.94 -23.77 7.45
C ALA A 30 -12.16 -24.50 8.77
N PHE A 31 -11.18 -24.43 9.69
CA PHE A 31 -11.22 -25.09 10.99
C PHE A 31 -11.01 -24.06 12.11
N PRO A 32 -12.02 -23.20 12.40
CA PRO A 32 -11.89 -22.12 13.37
C PRO A 32 -11.53 -22.59 14.78
N GLN A 33 -11.85 -23.84 15.13
CA GLN A 33 -11.51 -24.48 16.41
C GLN A 33 -9.99 -24.53 16.67
N LEU A 34 -9.16 -24.40 15.63
CA LEU A 34 -7.71 -24.29 15.77
C LEU A 34 -7.27 -22.96 16.42
N ARG A 35 -8.09 -21.90 16.34
CA ARG A 35 -7.83 -20.62 17.02
C ARG A 35 -8.21 -20.65 18.51
N GLU A 36 -9.21 -21.44 18.87
CA GLU A 36 -9.81 -21.45 20.20
C GLU A 36 -9.12 -22.42 21.19
N SER A 37 -8.01 -23.05 20.79
CA SER A 37 -7.31 -24.04 21.61
C SER A 37 -6.73 -23.40 22.87
N HIS A 38 -7.45 -23.54 23.99
CA HIS A 38 -7.00 -23.11 25.31
C HIS A 38 -5.93 -24.07 25.85
N PRO A 39 -4.93 -23.59 26.61
CA PRO A 39 -3.84 -24.43 27.15
C PRO A 39 -4.33 -25.65 27.94
N VAL A 40 -5.54 -25.59 28.48
CA VAL A 40 -6.14 -26.60 29.36
C VAL A 40 -7.00 -27.63 28.60
N LEU A 41 -7.54 -27.28 27.42
CA LEU A 41 -8.53 -28.13 26.70
C LEU A 41 -7.92 -28.99 25.59
N GLY A 42 -6.61 -28.92 25.37
CA GLY A 42 -5.93 -29.70 24.34
C GLY A 42 -6.21 -29.21 22.91
N GLN A 43 -5.35 -29.60 21.96
CA GLN A 43 -5.50 -29.22 20.56
C GLN A 43 -6.56 -30.10 19.88
N TRP A 44 -7.50 -29.47 19.16
CA TRP A 44 -8.52 -30.17 18.38
C TRP A 44 -7.88 -31.05 17.27
N TYR A 45 -8.43 -32.25 17.04
CA TYR A 45 -7.99 -33.16 15.98
C TYR A 45 -9.17 -33.79 15.23
N PRO A 46 -9.03 -34.07 13.91
CA PRO A 46 -10.11 -34.64 13.10
C PRO A 46 -10.42 -36.09 13.51
N GLN A 47 -11.67 -36.34 13.91
CA GLN A 47 -12.10 -37.64 14.43
C GLN A 47 -12.61 -38.59 13.34
N THR A 48 -13.27 -38.05 12.30
CA THR A 48 -13.84 -38.86 11.22
C THR A 48 -12.93 -38.95 10.00
N THR A 49 -13.08 -40.00 9.20
CA THR A 49 -12.32 -40.18 7.94
C THR A 49 -12.53 -39.02 6.97
N GLY A 50 -13.78 -38.54 6.83
CA GLY A 50 -14.10 -37.39 5.98
C GLY A 50 -13.42 -36.10 6.44
N GLN A 51 -13.43 -35.82 7.74
CA GLN A 51 -12.73 -34.65 8.31
C GLN A 51 -11.22 -34.75 8.09
N ARG A 52 -10.61 -35.94 8.21
CA ARG A 52 -9.18 -36.14 7.94
C ARG A 52 -8.82 -35.84 6.49
N VAL A 53 -9.66 -36.25 5.54
CA VAL A 53 -9.45 -35.96 4.11
C VAL A 53 -9.58 -34.47 3.85
N ALA A 54 -10.65 -33.83 4.33
CA ALA A 54 -10.87 -32.39 4.18
C ALA A 54 -9.72 -31.57 4.79
N TYR A 55 -9.28 -31.94 5.99
CA TYR A 55 -8.15 -31.32 6.68
C TYR A 55 -6.86 -31.40 5.85
N ARG A 56 -6.54 -32.58 5.30
CA ARG A 56 -5.34 -32.76 4.46
C ARG A 56 -5.42 -31.99 3.15
N LEU A 57 -6.55 -32.03 2.46
CA LEU A 57 -6.74 -31.28 1.22
C LEU A 57 -6.60 -29.77 1.47
N TRP A 58 -7.24 -29.27 2.53
CA TRP A 58 -7.12 -27.87 2.92
C TRP A 58 -5.69 -27.49 3.30
N ALA A 59 -4.97 -28.35 4.02
CA ALA A 59 -3.57 -28.15 4.35
C ALA A 59 -2.67 -28.13 3.11
N VAL A 60 -2.89 -29.02 2.14
CA VAL A 60 -2.13 -29.01 0.88
C VAL A 60 -2.40 -27.73 0.09
N LEU A 61 -3.66 -27.32 -0.02
CA LEU A 61 -4.02 -26.04 -0.65
C LEU A 61 -3.36 -24.86 0.07
N GLY A 62 -3.34 -24.86 1.40
CA GLY A 62 -2.65 -23.85 2.19
C GLY A 62 -1.16 -23.84 1.94
N GLY A 63 -0.53 -25.02 1.88
CA GLY A 63 0.88 -25.18 1.54
C GLY A 63 1.23 -24.61 0.17
N LEU A 64 0.38 -24.84 -0.84
CA LEU A 64 0.53 -24.22 -2.16
C LEU A 64 0.29 -22.70 -2.11
N GLY A 65 -0.70 -22.26 -1.33
CA GLY A 65 -0.99 -20.84 -1.11
C GLY A 65 0.19 -20.08 -0.50
N LEU A 66 1.03 -20.73 0.32
CA LEU A 66 2.24 -20.11 0.88
C LEU A 66 3.25 -19.70 -0.20
N LEU A 67 3.25 -20.33 -1.39
CA LEU A 67 4.14 -19.93 -2.50
C LEU A 67 3.88 -18.49 -2.95
N VAL A 68 2.65 -18.00 -2.77
CA VAL A 68 2.27 -16.61 -3.05
C VAL A 68 2.18 -15.79 -1.77
N GLY A 69 1.57 -16.35 -0.72
CA GLY A 69 1.36 -15.66 0.55
C GLY A 69 2.65 -15.23 1.22
N TYR A 70 3.69 -16.08 1.23
CA TYR A 70 4.95 -15.77 1.89
C TYR A 70 5.72 -14.62 1.18
N PRO A 71 5.93 -14.63 -0.15
CA PRO A 71 6.49 -13.47 -0.85
C PRO A 71 5.72 -12.17 -0.60
N LEU A 72 4.38 -12.22 -0.56
CA LEU A 72 3.56 -11.05 -0.24
C LEU A 72 3.77 -10.58 1.20
N THR A 73 3.88 -11.49 2.18
CA THR A 73 4.21 -11.10 3.55
C THR A 73 5.59 -10.44 3.63
N VAL A 74 6.59 -10.98 2.92
CA VAL A 74 7.94 -10.39 2.86
C VAL A 74 7.91 -9.00 2.23
N ALA A 75 7.16 -8.82 1.13
CA ALA A 75 6.94 -7.51 0.54
C ALA A 75 6.24 -6.56 1.53
N GLY A 76 5.26 -7.06 2.29
CA GLY A 76 4.61 -6.34 3.37
C GLY A 76 5.58 -5.90 4.48
N PHE A 77 6.53 -6.76 4.87
CA PHE A 77 7.57 -6.37 5.81
C PHE A 77 8.45 -5.24 5.27
N ALA A 78 8.80 -5.27 3.98
CA ALA A 78 9.56 -4.21 3.34
C ALA A 78 8.76 -2.89 3.30
N VAL A 79 7.51 -2.93 2.82
CA VAL A 79 6.62 -1.75 2.78
C VAL A 79 6.45 -1.17 4.18
N ARG A 80 6.16 -2.02 5.17
CA ARG A 80 6.03 -1.62 6.58
C ARG A 80 7.30 -0.99 7.13
N PHE A 81 8.46 -1.54 6.79
CA PHE A 81 9.75 -1.00 7.24
C PHE A 81 9.98 0.43 6.71
N TYR A 82 9.71 0.66 5.42
CA TYR A 82 9.83 1.99 4.83
C TYR A 82 8.75 2.95 5.35
N ALA A 83 7.50 2.50 5.45
CA ALA A 83 6.41 3.29 6.02
C ALA A 83 6.73 3.78 7.43
N ARG A 84 7.18 2.88 8.33
CA ARG A 84 7.59 3.24 9.70
C ARG A 84 8.75 4.22 9.73
N ARG A 85 9.64 4.19 8.73
CA ARG A 85 10.75 5.14 8.67
C ARG A 85 10.25 6.55 8.37
N PHE A 86 9.22 6.69 7.53
CA PHE A 86 8.53 7.97 7.31
C PHE A 86 7.69 8.36 8.53
N ASP A 87 6.94 7.41 9.11
CA ASP A 87 6.10 7.67 10.28
C ASP A 87 6.90 8.07 11.52
N ARG A 88 8.15 7.64 11.68
CA ARG A 88 9.02 8.13 12.77
C ARG A 88 9.23 9.63 12.75
N THR A 89 9.14 10.26 11.58
CA THR A 89 9.15 11.72 11.48
C THR A 89 7.81 12.27 11.95
N THR A 90 6.71 11.66 11.52
CA THR A 90 5.34 12.00 11.93
C THR A 90 5.12 11.84 13.45
N THR A 91 5.61 10.77 14.07
CA THR A 91 5.44 10.54 15.51
C THR A 91 6.29 11.49 16.36
N ARG A 92 7.41 12.00 15.83
CA ARG A 92 8.26 12.99 16.51
C ARG A 92 7.72 14.41 16.42
N ILE A 93 7.16 14.80 15.27
CA ILE A 93 6.68 16.17 15.01
C ILE A 93 5.15 16.28 15.25
N GLY A 94 4.45 15.15 15.33
CA GLY A 94 2.99 15.06 15.39
C GLY A 94 2.34 15.24 14.01
N VAL A 95 1.05 14.88 13.91
CA VAL A 95 0.22 15.09 12.70
C VAL A 95 0.22 16.57 12.31
N VAL A 96 -0.04 17.46 13.27
CA VAL A 96 -0.05 18.92 13.07
C VAL A 96 1.30 19.40 12.53
N GLY A 97 2.40 18.97 13.15
CA GLY A 97 3.73 19.36 12.72
C GLY A 97 4.09 18.84 11.32
N THR A 98 3.62 17.65 10.95
CA THR A 98 3.81 17.08 9.60
C THR A 98 3.05 17.89 8.55
N VAL A 99 1.81 18.27 8.84
CA VAL A 99 1.01 19.14 7.97
C VAL A 99 1.65 20.52 7.82
N LEU A 100 2.09 21.14 8.92
CA LEU A 100 2.80 22.41 8.89
C LEU A 100 4.09 22.32 8.07
N LEU A 101 4.86 21.24 8.25
CA LEU A 101 6.08 21.01 7.47
C LEU A 101 5.75 20.89 5.97
N ALA A 102 4.72 20.13 5.60
CA ALA A 102 4.31 19.99 4.20
C ALA A 102 3.90 21.35 3.60
N VAL A 103 3.10 22.14 4.33
CA VAL A 103 2.69 23.49 3.92
C VAL A 103 3.90 24.41 3.76
N VAL A 104 4.85 24.39 4.70
CA VAL A 104 6.05 25.23 4.64
C VAL A 104 6.96 24.84 3.48
N VAL A 105 7.20 23.54 3.28
CA VAL A 105 8.05 23.04 2.19
C VAL A 105 7.44 23.38 0.84
N TRP A 106 6.17 23.03 0.61
CA TRP A 106 5.51 23.31 -0.67
C TRP A 106 5.22 24.81 -0.89
N GLY A 107 4.86 25.54 0.17
CA GLY A 107 4.69 26.98 0.13
C GLY A 107 6.00 27.71 -0.16
N GLY A 108 7.11 27.27 0.46
CA GLY A 108 8.45 27.77 0.20
C GLY A 108 8.91 27.49 -1.23
N LEU A 109 8.69 26.28 -1.74
CA LEU A 109 8.95 25.94 -3.14
C LEU A 109 8.13 26.81 -4.10
N THR A 110 6.85 27.06 -3.77
CA THR A 110 5.97 27.93 -4.56
C THR A 110 6.46 29.37 -4.57
N ALA A 111 6.88 29.89 -3.42
CA ALA A 111 7.47 31.22 -3.30
C ALA A 111 8.80 31.32 -4.09
N LEU A 112 9.67 30.32 -3.99
CA LEU A 112 10.91 30.27 -4.77
C LEU A 112 10.62 30.20 -6.27
N ALA A 113 9.62 29.40 -6.68
CA ALA A 113 9.20 29.30 -8.07
C ALA A 113 8.71 30.64 -8.61
N ARG A 114 7.99 31.42 -7.80
CA ARG A 114 7.58 32.78 -8.15
C ARG A 114 8.76 33.71 -8.41
N LEU A 115 9.88 33.51 -7.71
CA LEU A 115 11.09 34.33 -7.84
C LEU A 115 12.02 33.87 -8.97
N ARG A 116 11.97 32.59 -9.35
CA ARG A 116 12.97 31.96 -10.22
C ARG A 116 12.44 31.46 -11.57
N PHE A 117 11.15 31.21 -11.70
CA PHE A 117 10.54 30.64 -12.89
C PHE A 117 9.52 31.59 -13.54
N SER A 118 9.10 31.23 -14.75
CA SER A 118 8.01 31.90 -15.45
C SER A 118 6.67 31.71 -14.71
N PRO A 119 5.62 32.49 -15.05
CA PRO A 119 4.29 32.32 -14.47
C PRO A 119 3.77 30.88 -14.54
N GLU A 120 4.06 30.18 -15.65
CA GLU A 120 3.70 28.78 -15.89
C GLU A 120 4.41 27.85 -14.89
N GLY A 121 5.71 28.04 -14.67
CA GLY A 121 6.49 27.27 -13.70
C GLY A 121 6.03 27.52 -12.26
N PHE A 122 5.66 28.75 -11.93
CA PHE A 122 5.03 29.08 -10.65
C PHE A 122 3.69 28.36 -10.47
N LEU A 123 2.79 28.42 -11.46
CA LEU A 123 1.48 27.75 -11.39
C LEU A 123 1.62 26.23 -11.29
N ALA A 124 2.57 25.64 -12.00
CA ALA A 124 2.88 24.21 -11.92
C ALA A 124 3.23 23.77 -10.50
N VAL A 125 4.15 24.50 -9.84
CA VAL A 125 4.56 24.18 -8.46
C VAL A 125 3.43 24.45 -7.46
N ALA A 126 2.70 25.55 -7.63
CA ALA A 126 1.58 25.91 -6.75
C ALA A 126 0.45 24.87 -6.81
N ALA A 127 0.04 24.46 -8.01
CA ALA A 127 -1.01 23.47 -8.20
C ALA A 127 -0.59 22.08 -7.69
N ALA A 128 0.63 21.64 -8.03
CA ALA A 128 1.19 20.37 -7.56
C ALA A 128 1.30 20.33 -6.04
N GLY A 129 1.84 21.38 -5.42
CA GLY A 129 1.97 21.47 -3.97
C GLY A 129 0.64 21.48 -3.26
N SER A 130 -0.37 22.15 -3.82
CA SER A 130 -1.73 22.19 -3.24
C SER A 130 -2.34 20.79 -3.20
N VAL A 131 -2.23 20.03 -4.29
CA VAL A 131 -2.71 18.64 -4.35
C VAL A 131 -1.93 17.75 -3.38
N ALA A 132 -0.60 17.87 -3.33
CA ALA A 132 0.25 17.12 -2.41
C ALA A 132 -0.18 17.35 -0.94
N VAL A 133 -0.35 18.61 -0.55
CA VAL A 133 -0.72 18.99 0.82
C VAL A 133 -2.12 18.48 1.17
N VAL A 134 -3.12 18.71 0.32
CA VAL A 134 -4.50 18.27 0.58
C VAL A 134 -4.56 16.74 0.71
N ALA A 135 -3.92 16.02 -0.21
CA ALA A 135 -3.90 14.56 -0.17
C ALA A 135 -3.17 14.04 1.08
N THR A 136 -2.06 14.67 1.49
CA THR A 136 -1.33 14.33 2.72
C THR A 136 -2.20 14.56 3.96
N VAL A 137 -2.86 15.71 4.06
CA VAL A 137 -3.76 16.04 5.19
C VAL A 137 -4.88 15.02 5.31
N LEU A 138 -5.53 14.68 4.19
CA LEU A 138 -6.60 13.69 4.19
C LEU A 138 -6.07 12.29 4.54
N ALA A 139 -4.92 11.88 3.99
CA ALA A 139 -4.31 10.60 4.31
C ALA A 139 -4.04 10.46 5.82
N LEU A 140 -3.44 11.49 6.42
CA LEU A 140 -3.16 11.53 7.86
C LEU A 140 -4.46 11.57 8.69
N ALA A 141 -5.47 12.32 8.26
CA ALA A 141 -6.75 12.36 8.94
C ALA A 141 -7.42 10.97 8.97
N PHE A 142 -7.47 10.26 7.84
CA PHE A 142 -8.03 8.91 7.80
C PHE A 142 -7.19 7.87 8.54
N ALA A 143 -5.86 8.03 8.57
CA ALA A 143 -4.97 7.20 9.36
C ALA A 143 -5.13 7.43 10.88
N HIS A 144 -5.53 8.65 11.29
CA HIS A 144 -5.68 9.01 12.70
C HIS A 144 -7.09 8.74 13.26
N VAL A 145 -8.13 8.96 12.45
CA VAL A 145 -9.53 8.84 12.88
C VAL A 145 -10.04 7.39 12.80
N GLY A 146 -9.41 6.52 12.00
CA GLY A 146 -9.95 5.22 11.65
C GLY A 146 -9.10 4.01 12.06
N GLY A 147 -9.76 2.88 12.28
CA GLY A 147 -9.11 1.58 12.43
C GLY A 147 -8.53 1.04 11.10
N ARG A 148 -7.97 -0.17 11.14
CA ARG A 148 -7.30 -0.83 9.99
C ARG A 148 -8.03 -0.69 8.65
N LEU A 149 -9.35 -0.86 8.63
CA LEU A 149 -10.14 -0.78 7.40
C LEU A 149 -10.09 0.61 6.75
N THR A 150 -10.29 1.67 7.53
CA THR A 150 -10.27 3.06 7.04
C THR A 150 -8.89 3.43 6.51
N THR A 151 -7.83 3.00 7.19
CA THR A 151 -6.46 3.23 6.75
C THR A 151 -6.19 2.57 5.40
N VAL A 152 -6.57 1.29 5.23
CA VAL A 152 -6.42 0.57 3.96
C VAL A 152 -7.25 1.19 2.85
N LEU A 153 -8.51 1.52 3.11
CA LEU A 153 -9.43 2.00 2.08
C LEU A 153 -9.16 3.44 1.62
N PHE A 154 -8.71 4.31 2.53
CA PHE A 154 -8.59 5.75 2.24
C PHE A 154 -7.17 6.28 2.44
N ALA A 155 -6.53 6.00 3.57
CA ALA A 155 -5.24 6.62 3.88
C ALA A 155 -4.14 6.20 2.91
N TYR A 156 -4.03 4.90 2.59
CA TYR A 156 -3.02 4.43 1.63
C TYR A 156 -3.24 4.99 0.21
N PRO A 157 -4.45 4.93 -0.39
CA PRO A 157 -4.72 5.58 -1.67
C PRO A 157 -4.37 7.07 -1.69
N LEU A 158 -4.76 7.83 -0.66
CA LEU A 158 -4.46 9.25 -0.57
C LEU A 158 -2.97 9.52 -0.38
N GLY A 159 -2.25 8.65 0.33
CA GLY A 159 -0.80 8.68 0.42
C GLY A 159 -0.12 8.48 -0.94
N VAL A 160 -0.62 7.54 -1.75
CA VAL A 160 -0.15 7.34 -3.14
C VAL A 160 -0.44 8.58 -3.99
N VAL A 161 -1.65 9.15 -3.89
CA VAL A 161 -2.01 10.41 -4.57
C VAL A 161 -1.06 11.54 -4.17
N ALA A 162 -0.76 11.71 -2.88
CA ALA A 162 0.11 12.77 -2.38
C ALA A 162 1.53 12.71 -2.97
N VAL A 163 2.00 11.52 -3.32
CA VAL A 163 3.35 11.30 -3.87
C VAL A 163 3.36 11.40 -5.40
N PHE A 164 2.40 10.77 -6.09
CA PHE A 164 2.47 10.55 -7.53
C PHE A 164 1.63 11.53 -8.36
N LEU A 165 0.58 12.12 -7.79
CA LEU A 165 -0.26 13.07 -8.52
C LEU A 165 0.38 14.46 -8.74
N PRO A 166 1.21 15.01 -7.83
CA PRO A 166 1.77 16.35 -8.00
C PRO A 166 2.54 16.56 -9.32
N PRO A 167 3.42 15.64 -9.78
CA PRO A 167 4.09 15.78 -11.08
C PRO A 167 3.11 15.86 -12.27
N VAL A 168 2.02 15.09 -12.22
CA VAL A 168 1.00 15.06 -13.28
C VAL A 168 0.23 16.37 -13.32
N VAL A 169 -0.11 16.92 -12.15
CA VAL A 169 -0.78 18.22 -12.04
C VAL A 169 0.15 19.35 -12.47
N ALA A 170 1.44 19.29 -12.11
CA ALA A 170 2.44 20.25 -12.57
C ALA A 170 2.56 20.28 -14.11
N ALA A 171 2.49 19.11 -14.75
CA ALA A 171 2.55 18.99 -16.20
C ALA A 171 1.41 19.70 -16.94
N LEU A 172 0.25 19.89 -16.32
CA LEU A 172 -0.85 20.67 -16.91
C LEU A 172 -0.49 22.14 -17.11
N TYR A 173 0.44 22.66 -16.32
CA TYR A 173 0.83 24.07 -16.34
C TYR A 173 2.23 24.28 -16.92
N SER A 174 3.02 23.23 -17.12
CA SER A 174 4.40 23.32 -17.61
C SER A 174 4.59 22.48 -18.89
N PRO A 175 4.82 23.12 -20.05
CA PRO A 175 5.07 22.41 -21.31
C PRO A 175 6.27 21.45 -21.24
N THR A 176 7.31 21.84 -20.50
CA THR A 176 8.50 21.00 -20.30
C THR A 176 8.17 19.70 -19.58
N LEU A 177 7.32 19.76 -18.54
CA LEU A 177 6.87 18.57 -17.82
C LEU A 177 5.85 17.79 -18.66
N ALA A 178 4.93 18.47 -19.34
CA ALA A 178 3.96 17.84 -20.25
C ALA A 178 4.65 16.97 -21.31
N GLY A 179 5.74 17.46 -21.90
CA GLY A 179 6.50 16.75 -22.93
C GLY A 179 7.16 15.44 -22.49
N VAL A 180 7.24 15.20 -21.17
CA VAL A 180 7.77 13.94 -20.61
C VAL A 180 6.66 13.14 -19.94
N VAL A 181 5.82 13.78 -19.13
CA VAL A 181 4.83 13.09 -18.29
C VAL A 181 3.65 12.55 -19.10
N PHE A 182 3.13 13.31 -20.08
CA PHE A 182 1.95 12.88 -20.83
C PHE A 182 2.23 11.72 -21.80
N PRO A 183 3.32 11.72 -22.59
CA PRO A 183 3.64 10.58 -23.45
C PRO A 183 3.81 9.27 -22.67
N GLU A 184 4.52 9.31 -21.54
CA GLU A 184 4.70 8.13 -20.68
C GLU A 184 3.37 7.68 -20.05
N SER A 185 2.52 8.64 -19.65
CA SER A 185 1.20 8.34 -19.12
C SER A 185 0.28 7.73 -20.18
N GLU A 186 0.34 8.20 -21.43
CA GLU A 186 -0.43 7.67 -22.55
C GLU A 186 0.04 6.25 -22.91
N SER A 187 1.35 6.03 -22.98
CA SER A 187 1.94 4.70 -23.16
C SER A 187 1.46 3.71 -22.11
N LEU A 188 1.49 4.12 -20.83
CA LEU A 188 0.96 3.31 -19.73
C LEU A 188 -0.55 3.05 -19.88
N ALA A 189 -1.33 4.05 -20.27
CA ALA A 189 -2.77 3.93 -20.48
C ALA A 189 -3.10 2.91 -21.58
N ILE A 190 -2.41 3.00 -22.71
CA ILE A 190 -2.55 2.06 -23.84
C ILE A 190 -2.20 0.65 -23.36
N TRP A 191 -1.07 0.47 -22.66
CA TRP A 191 -0.67 -0.83 -22.13
C TRP A 191 -1.74 -1.41 -21.18
N LEU A 192 -2.32 -0.60 -20.29
CA LEU A 192 -3.40 -1.06 -19.41
C LEU A 192 -4.65 -1.48 -20.19
N LEU A 193 -5.04 -0.69 -21.19
CA LEU A 193 -6.21 -0.98 -22.04
C LEU A 193 -6.01 -2.25 -22.88
N ASP A 194 -4.78 -2.56 -23.26
CA ASP A 194 -4.44 -3.71 -24.11
C ASP A 194 -4.14 -5.00 -23.34
N ASN A 195 -3.78 -4.91 -22.05
CA ASN A 195 -3.35 -6.09 -21.28
C ASN A 195 -4.23 -6.37 -20.07
N VAL A 196 -4.69 -5.32 -19.37
CA VAL A 196 -5.37 -5.47 -18.07
C VAL A 196 -6.88 -5.30 -18.23
N LEU A 197 -7.32 -4.27 -18.94
CA LEU A 197 -8.73 -3.88 -19.06
C LEU A 197 -9.45 -4.53 -20.25
N VAL A 198 -8.84 -5.54 -20.87
CA VAL A 198 -9.46 -6.36 -21.92
C VAL A 198 -10.58 -7.23 -21.34
N VAL A 199 -10.46 -7.60 -20.07
CA VAL A 199 -11.45 -8.44 -19.38
C VAL A 199 -12.76 -7.65 -19.22
N GLY A 200 -13.84 -8.16 -19.80
CA GLY A 200 -15.17 -7.54 -19.69
C GLY A 200 -15.39 -6.31 -20.57
N ASP A 201 -14.57 -6.12 -21.62
CA ASP A 201 -14.71 -5.05 -22.63
C ASP A 201 -14.65 -3.61 -22.08
N LEU A 202 -14.07 -3.46 -20.88
CA LEU A 202 -13.84 -2.17 -20.23
C LEU A 202 -12.96 -1.28 -21.12
N ASN A 203 -12.02 -1.86 -21.85
CA ASN A 203 -11.17 -1.13 -22.78
C ASN A 203 -11.95 -0.46 -23.92
N ALA A 204 -12.94 -1.13 -24.52
CA ALA A 204 -13.77 -0.56 -25.58
C ALA A 204 -14.66 0.56 -25.03
N VAL A 205 -15.23 0.37 -23.84
CA VAL A 205 -16.03 1.41 -23.16
C VAL A 205 -15.19 2.65 -22.88
N LEU A 206 -13.97 2.48 -22.36
CA LEU A 206 -13.10 3.60 -22.04
C LEU A 206 -12.65 4.34 -23.30
N ARG A 207 -12.23 3.61 -24.34
CA ARG A 207 -11.83 4.19 -25.64
C ARG A 207 -12.98 4.91 -26.35
N ALA A 208 -14.21 4.42 -26.21
CA ALA A 208 -15.37 5.04 -26.85
C ALA A 208 -15.87 6.30 -26.14
N ARG A 209 -15.57 6.47 -24.84
CA ARG A 209 -16.15 7.53 -24.00
C ARG A 209 -15.16 8.55 -23.48
N PHE A 210 -13.87 8.26 -23.49
CA PHE A 210 -12.86 9.12 -22.87
C PHE A 210 -11.65 9.31 -23.77
N ASP A 211 -11.30 10.57 -23.98
CA ASP A 211 -10.03 10.98 -24.57
C ASP A 211 -9.05 11.40 -23.47
N LEU A 212 -7.82 10.89 -23.54
CA LEU A 212 -6.79 11.17 -22.54
C LEU A 212 -6.11 12.51 -22.82
N VAL A 213 -6.77 13.60 -22.44
CA VAL A 213 -6.29 14.97 -22.64
C VAL A 213 -6.38 15.79 -21.35
N GLY A 214 -5.33 16.55 -21.05
CA GLY A 214 -5.30 17.50 -19.92
C GLY A 214 -5.67 16.85 -18.59
N PHE A 215 -6.75 17.31 -17.95
CA PHE A 215 -7.18 16.80 -16.65
C PHE A 215 -7.56 15.31 -16.63
N ALA A 216 -7.82 14.69 -17.79
CA ALA A 216 -8.02 13.25 -17.87
C ALA A 216 -6.80 12.45 -17.37
N TYR A 217 -5.57 12.97 -17.55
CA TYR A 217 -4.37 12.38 -16.96
C TYR A 217 -4.42 12.35 -15.43
N VAL A 218 -4.89 13.43 -14.80
CA VAL A 218 -5.05 13.51 -13.33
C VAL A 218 -6.09 12.50 -12.86
N GLY A 219 -7.21 12.38 -13.58
CA GLY A 219 -8.26 11.39 -13.29
C GLY A 219 -7.74 9.95 -13.38
N MET A 220 -6.99 9.63 -14.43
CA MET A 220 -6.36 8.32 -14.60
C MET A 220 -5.39 8.00 -13.47
N TRP A 221 -4.44 8.89 -13.17
CA TRP A 221 -3.47 8.66 -12.10
C TRP A 221 -4.12 8.56 -10.72
N SER A 222 -5.19 9.34 -10.48
CA SER A 222 -5.99 9.21 -9.25
C SER A 222 -6.68 7.85 -9.18
N ALA A 223 -7.25 7.38 -10.28
CA ALA A 223 -7.89 6.06 -10.36
C ALA A 223 -6.89 4.91 -10.17
N LEU A 224 -5.65 5.05 -10.66
CA LEU A 224 -4.57 4.09 -10.45
C LEU A 224 -4.03 4.11 -9.01
N ALA A 225 -4.02 5.27 -8.36
CA ALA A 225 -3.55 5.40 -6.99
C ALA A 225 -4.40 4.59 -5.99
N VAL A 226 -5.68 4.39 -6.28
CA VAL A 226 -6.60 3.61 -5.44
C VAL A 226 -6.19 2.13 -5.30
N PRO A 227 -6.13 1.33 -6.38
CA PRO A 227 -5.72 -0.06 -6.28
C PRO A 227 -4.27 -0.22 -5.78
N VAL A 228 -3.36 0.70 -6.15
CA VAL A 228 -1.98 0.68 -5.63
C VAL A 228 -1.98 0.89 -4.12
N GLY A 229 -2.74 1.88 -3.63
CA GLY A 229 -2.90 2.12 -2.20
C GLY A 229 -3.48 0.91 -1.47
N TRP A 230 -4.51 0.27 -2.03
CA TRP A 230 -5.06 -0.95 -1.44
C TRP A 230 -4.06 -2.09 -1.38
N VAL A 231 -3.27 -2.31 -2.43
CA VAL A 231 -2.20 -3.32 -2.43
C VAL A 231 -1.21 -3.03 -1.29
N LEU A 232 -0.74 -1.79 -1.17
CA LEU A 232 0.17 -1.42 -0.07
C LEU A 232 -0.46 -1.63 1.31
N GLY A 233 -1.72 -1.23 1.49
CA GLY A 233 -2.44 -1.40 2.76
C GLY A 233 -2.67 -2.87 3.13
N ILE A 234 -3.02 -3.72 2.15
CA ILE A 234 -3.17 -5.17 2.34
C ILE A 234 -1.83 -5.80 2.71
N LEU A 235 -0.74 -5.43 2.03
CA LEU A 235 0.59 -5.94 2.31
C LEU A 235 1.03 -5.62 3.75
N VAL A 236 0.85 -4.37 4.19
CA VAL A 236 1.17 -3.98 5.57
C VAL A 236 0.27 -4.69 6.59
N THR A 237 -1.02 -4.83 6.28
CA THR A 237 -1.97 -5.57 7.12
C THR A 237 -1.56 -7.03 7.27
N LEU A 238 -1.13 -7.67 6.18
CA LEU A 238 -0.64 -9.06 6.20
C LEU A 238 0.65 -9.17 7.03
N ALA A 239 1.56 -8.22 6.92
CA ALA A 239 2.78 -8.18 7.71
C ALA A 239 2.49 -8.05 9.22
N ASN A 240 1.56 -7.17 9.61
CA ASN A 240 1.14 -7.05 11.02
C ASN A 240 0.45 -8.33 11.52
N LEU A 241 -0.37 -8.97 10.68
CA LEU A 241 -1.01 -10.24 11.05
C LEU A 241 -0.01 -11.37 11.34
N VAL A 242 1.10 -11.43 10.60
CA VAL A 242 2.12 -12.48 10.78
C VAL A 242 3.09 -12.15 11.91
N ARG A 243 3.47 -10.88 12.05
CA ARG A 243 4.30 -10.39 13.15
C ARG A 243 3.68 -9.09 13.67
N PRO A 244 2.84 -9.19 14.71
CA PRO A 244 2.32 -8.04 15.43
C PRO A 244 3.46 -7.21 15.96
N THR A 245 3.18 -5.95 16.24
CA THR A 245 4.15 -5.07 16.87
C THR A 245 3.51 -4.39 18.05
N ASP A 246 4.30 -4.19 19.10
CA ASP A 246 3.90 -3.76 20.43
C ASP A 246 2.95 -2.53 20.49
N ASP A 247 2.85 -1.74 19.42
CA ASP A 247 1.89 -0.64 19.28
C ASP A 247 0.42 -1.11 19.10
N GLU A 248 0.17 -2.36 18.67
CA GLU A 248 -1.19 -2.92 18.48
C GLU A 248 -1.74 -3.59 19.75
N ASP A 249 -0.90 -3.88 20.76
CA ASP A 249 -1.28 -4.55 22.01
C ASP A 249 -1.61 -3.55 23.15
N GLY A 250 -1.62 -2.24 22.86
CA GLY A 250 -1.82 -1.16 23.83
C GLY A 250 -3.24 -0.59 23.91
N GLU A 251 -4.19 -1.12 23.14
CA GLU A 251 -5.61 -0.74 23.17
C GLU A 251 -6.47 -1.94 23.58
N GLU A 252 -6.35 -2.36 24.84
CA GLU A 252 -7.42 -3.04 25.60
C GLU A 252 -7.79 -2.23 26.84
#